data_AF-A0AAW4EPJ6-F1
#
_entry.id   AF-A0AAW4EPJ6-F1
#
_cell.length_a   1.000
_cell.length_b   1.000
_cell.length_c   1.000
_cell.angle_alpha   90.00
_cell.angle_beta   90.00
_cell.angle_gamma   90.00
#
_symmetry.space_group_name_H-M   'P 1'
#
loop_
_entity.id
_entity.type
_entity.pdbx_description
1 polymer ?
#
loop_
_entity_poly.entity_id
_entity_poly.type
_entity_poly.pdbx_seq_one_letter_code
_entity_poly.pdbx_strand_id
1 'polypeptide(L)' 'MNTVGFRRTIRGVVEGQRFLITITSQVDDVFQFTATVEDVAVQVREQGLIRNKGDAMQLAMIAVERHVMELGRKR' A
#
# COMPACT_ATOMS: atom_id res chain seq x y z
N MET A 1 -12.45 18.31 3.31
CA MET A 1 -11.91 17.74 4.57
C MET A 1 -10.41 17.85 4.43
N ASN A 2 -9.72 18.62 5.28
CA ASN A 2 -8.27 18.76 5.16
C ASN A 2 -7.60 17.43 5.53
N THR A 3 -6.77 16.89 4.64
CA THR A 3 -6.10 15.59 4.82
C THR A 3 -4.60 15.72 5.09
N VAL A 4 -4.09 16.94 5.24
CA VAL A 4 -2.71 17.19 5.65
C VAL A 4 -2.43 16.53 6.99
N GLY A 5 -1.34 15.76 7.05
CA GLY A 5 -0.95 15.01 8.24
C GLY A 5 -1.73 13.71 8.45
N PHE A 6 -2.58 13.30 7.51
CA PHE A 6 -3.27 12.02 7.58
C PHE A 6 -2.24 10.88 7.55
N ARG A 7 -2.38 9.94 8.48
CA ARG A 7 -1.63 8.69 8.50
C ARG A 7 -2.55 7.57 8.98
N ARG A 8 -2.62 6.49 8.21
CA ARG A 8 -3.33 5.28 8.63
C ARG A 8 -2.55 4.04 8.24
N THR A 9 -2.34 3.17 9.22
CA THR A 9 -1.73 1.86 9.00
C THR A 9 -2.80 0.78 9.12
N ILE A 10 -2.77 -0.18 8.20
CA ILE A 10 -3.66 -1.32 8.12
C ILE A 10 -2.78 -2.57 8.08
N ARG A 11 -3.19 -3.60 8.83
CA ARG A 11 -2.54 -4.90 8.86
C ARG A 11 -3.54 -5.94 8.40
N GLY A 12 -3.06 -6.96 7.70
CA GLY A 12 -3.90 -8.06 7.24
C GLY A 12 -3.09 -9.27 6.82
N VAL A 13 -3.79 -10.25 6.26
CA VAL A 13 -3.20 -11.50 5.73
C VAL A 13 -3.80 -11.75 4.34
N VAL A 14 -2.96 -12.15 3.38
CA VAL A 14 -3.36 -12.57 2.03
C VAL A 14 -2.53 -13.78 1.61
N GLU A 15 -3.17 -14.84 1.11
CA GLU A 15 -2.52 -16.13 0.79
C GLU A 15 -1.58 -16.65 1.92
N GLY A 16 -2.00 -16.46 3.18
CA GLY A 16 -1.22 -16.84 4.36
C GLY A 16 -0.01 -15.95 4.69
N GLN A 17 0.26 -14.91 3.89
CA GLN A 17 1.31 -13.93 4.14
C GLN A 17 0.74 -12.69 4.84
N ARG A 18 1.41 -12.22 5.89
CA ARG A 18 1.07 -11.00 6.62
C ARG A 18 1.52 -9.79 5.83
N PHE A 19 0.65 -8.80 5.72
CA PHE A 19 0.99 -7.52 5.10
C PHE A 19 0.71 -6.35 6.03
N LEU A 20 1.42 -5.25 5.77
CA LEU A 20 1.18 -3.96 6.40
C LEU A 20 1.15 -2.89 5.32
N ILE A 21 0.07 -2.12 5.25
CA ILE A 21 -0.08 -0.97 4.37
C ILE A 21 -0.14 0.28 5.24
N THR A 22 0.64 1.31 4.90
CA THR A 22 0.52 2.63 5.50
C THR A 22 0.18 3.64 4.43
N ILE A 23 -0.93 4.36 4.60
CA ILE A 23 -1.34 5.47 3.75
C ILE A 23 -1.05 6.77 4.48
N THR A 24 -0.41 7.71 3.81
CA THR A 24 -0.10 9.05 4.32
C THR A 24 -0.62 10.12 3.38
N SER A 25 -0.90 11.32 3.91
CA SER A 25 -1.06 12.54 3.13
C SER A 25 -0.29 13.66 3.82
N GLN A 26 0.74 14.19 3.15
CA GLN A 26 1.55 15.31 3.65
C GLN A 26 1.14 16.65 3.02
N VAL A 27 0.51 16.60 1.85
CA VAL A 27 -0.03 17.73 1.11
C VAL A 27 -1.53 17.48 0.95
N ASP A 28 -2.34 18.52 1.06
CA ASP A 28 -3.79 18.37 1.07
C ASP A 28 -4.27 17.62 -0.17
N ASP A 29 -5.09 16.60 0.05
CA ASP A 29 -5.64 15.70 -0.95
C ASP A 29 -4.59 15.01 -1.85
N VAL A 30 -3.35 14.85 -1.38
CA VAL A 30 -2.31 14.05 -2.04
C VAL A 30 -1.90 12.89 -1.15
N PHE A 31 -2.24 11.68 -1.58
CA PHE A 31 -1.99 10.47 -0.84
C PHE A 31 -0.74 9.74 -1.36
N GLN A 32 -0.03 9.13 -0.42
CA GLN A 32 1.08 8.22 -0.65
C GLN A 32 0.81 6.95 0.12
N PHE A 33 1.45 5.86 -0.28
CA PHE A 33 1.38 4.62 0.48
C PHE A 33 2.69 3.86 0.48
N THR A 34 2.91 3.11 1.55
CA THR A 34 3.94 2.09 1.64
C THR A 34 3.29 0.75 1.97
N ALA A 35 3.92 -0.33 1.52
CA ALA A 35 3.46 -1.68 1.82
C ALA A 35 4.64 -2.60 2.15
N THR A 36 4.44 -3.49 3.12
CA THR A 36 5.35 -4.60 3.41
C THR A 36 4.59 -5.92 3.42
N VAL A 37 5.27 -7.01 3.07
CA VAL A 37 4.80 -8.40 3.19
C VAL A 37 5.85 -9.18 3.94
N GLU A 38 5.49 -9.80 5.07
CA GLU A 38 6.44 -10.47 5.99
C GLU A 38 7.70 -9.62 6.27
N ASP A 39 7.46 -8.33 6.58
CA ASP A 39 8.48 -7.30 6.82
C ASP A 39 9.39 -6.94 5.64
N VAL A 40 9.15 -7.50 4.45
CA VAL A 40 9.83 -7.12 3.20
C VAL A 40 9.08 -5.99 2.51
N ALA A 41 9.79 -4.92 2.15
CA ALA A 41 9.21 -3.80 1.42
C ALA A 41 8.73 -4.23 0.02
N VAL A 42 7.45 -4.00 -0.26
CA VAL A 42 6.87 -4.20 -1.58
C VAL A 42 7.29 -3.04 -2.47
N GLN A 43 7.88 -3.33 -3.62
CA GLN A 43 8.15 -2.31 -4.62
C GLN A 43 6.85 -1.85 -5.26
N VAL A 44 6.54 -0.58 -5.06
CA VAL A 44 5.38 0.07 -5.67
C VAL A 44 5.88 0.90 -6.85
N ARG A 45 5.27 0.73 -8.02
CA ARG A 45 5.43 1.67 -9.12
C ARG A 45 4.43 2.79 -8.92
N GLU A 46 4.86 3.94 -8.42
CA GLU A 46 3.99 5.11 -8.31
C GLU A 46 3.58 5.57 -9.72
N GLN A 47 2.30 5.43 -10.06
CA GLN A 47 1.74 5.95 -11.30
C GLN A 47 1.01 7.26 -11.03
N GLY A 48 1.79 8.35 -10.98
CA GLY A 48 1.24 9.70 -10.86
C GLY A 48 0.69 10.04 -9.48
N LEU A 49 -0.08 11.13 -9.43
CA LEU A 49 -0.53 11.78 -8.20
C LEU A 49 -1.84 11.15 -7.71
N ILE A 50 -1.84 10.55 -6.52
CA ILE A 50 -3.02 9.89 -5.95
C ILE A 50 -3.85 10.91 -5.17
N ARG A 51 -5.04 11.24 -5.66
CA ARG A 51 -5.89 12.31 -5.08
C ARG A 51 -6.94 11.83 -4.10
N ASN A 52 -7.06 10.53 -3.90
CA ASN A 52 -8.01 9.98 -2.95
C ASN A 52 -7.42 8.78 -2.19
N LYS A 53 -7.88 8.62 -0.95
CA LYS A 53 -7.45 7.54 -0.05
C LYS A 53 -7.82 6.14 -0.55
N GLY A 54 -8.96 6.02 -1.25
CA GLY A 54 -9.47 4.75 -1.78
C GLY A 54 -8.53 4.16 -2.83
N ASP A 55 -8.10 4.98 -3.78
CA ASP A 55 -7.12 4.65 -4.82
C ASP A 55 -5.78 4.28 -4.19
N ALA A 56 -5.31 5.05 -3.20
CA ALA A 56 -4.09 4.72 -2.47
C ALA A 56 -4.18 3.33 -1.83
N MET A 57 -5.33 2.97 -1.26
CA MET A 57 -5.58 1.65 -0.68
C MET A 57 -5.64 0.54 -1.75
N GLN A 58 -6.36 0.77 -2.84
CA GLN A 58 -6.49 -0.19 -3.93
C GLN A 58 -5.15 -0.48 -4.60
N LEU A 59 -4.37 0.56 -4.91
CA LEU A 59 -3.04 0.45 -5.48
C LEU A 59 -2.07 -0.27 -4.53
N ALA A 60 -2.13 0.03 -3.23
CA ALA A 60 -1.36 -0.69 -2.23
C ALA A 60 -1.70 -2.18 -2.17
N MET A 61 -2.99 -2.52 -2.23
CA MET A 61 -3.43 -3.91 -2.22
C MET A 61 -2.99 -4.66 -3.47
N ILE A 62 -3.15 -4.06 -4.66
CA ILE A 62 -2.69 -4.64 -5.93
C ILE A 62 -1.17 -4.93 -5.87
N ALA A 63 -0.38 -4.01 -5.30
CA ALA A 63 1.06 -4.21 -5.14
C ALA A 63 1.38 -5.38 -4.20
N VAL A 64 0.66 -5.50 -3.07
CA VAL A 64 0.79 -6.60 -2.11
C VAL A 64 0.42 -7.94 -2.75
N GLU A 65 -0.74 -8.04 -3.38
CA GLU A 65 -1.22 -9.26 -4.04
C GLU A 65 -0.24 -9.72 -5.11
N ARG A 66 0.22 -8.79 -5.96
CA ARG A 66 1.22 -9.09 -6.98
C ARG A 66 2.52 -9.62 -6.38
N HIS A 67 3.02 -8.99 -5.31
CA HIS A 67 4.24 -9.43 -4.65
C HIS A 67 4.11 -10.86 -4.11
N VAL A 68 2.97 -11.17 -3.48
CA VAL A 68 2.69 -12.51 -2.95
C VAL A 68 2.56 -13.55 -4.05
N MET A 69 1.90 -13.22 -5.18
CA MET A 69 1.86 -14.10 -6.35
C MET A 69 3.26 -14.38 -6.92
N GLU A 70 4.12 -13.36 -7.00
CA GLU A 70 5.50 -13.50 -7.46
C GLU A 70 6.35 -14.36 -6.50
N LEU A 71 6.12 -14.26 -5.19
CA LEU A 71 6.73 -15.14 -4.18
C LEU A 71 6.29 -16.60 -4.35
N GLY A 72 4.99 -16.83 -4.56
CA GLY A 72 4.44 -18.16 -4.78
C GLY A 72 4.97 -18.83 -6.05
N ARG A 73 5.24 -18.06 -7.12
CA ARG A 73 5.83 -18.58 -8.37
C ARG A 73 7.32 -18.93 -8.26
N LYS A 74 8.04 -18.33 -7.31
CA LYS A 74 9.48 -18.58 -7.08
C LYS A 74 9.76 -19.74 -6.14
N ARG A 75 8.73 -20.24 -5.43
CA ARG A 75 8.81 -21.42 -4.57
C ARG A 75 8.52 -22.68 -5.37
#